data_AF-A0AAD6GN17-F1
#
_entry.id   AF-A0AAD6GN17-F1
#
_cell.length_a   1.000
_cell.length_b   1.000
_cell.length_c   1.000
_cell.angle_alpha   90.00
_cell.angle_beta   90.00
_cell.angle_gamma   90.00
#
_symmetry.space_group_name_H-M   'P 1'
#
loop_
_entity.id
_entity.type
_entity.pdbx_description
1 polymer ?
#
loop_
_entity_poly.entity_id
_entity_poly.type
_entity_poly.pdbx_seq_one_letter_code
_entity_poly.pdbx_strand_id
1 'polypeptide(L)'
;MAKAEDEGLGPKLEVLLDDLFVRPVQEVLEEPVPAWTTLQNLKILESRFVGGLLPETDWSVALDVSIQFLDHLRWYDVPALAEAISRQDMAIFEEYVRLAFTTEGDQARAMLCARWSQLKLAVCECIAAEIGLESTIDGLAHTLHELRNYYSLSAIVEGIEASDRQTLSSHKYAQLVDLASDHEMHRSGVDSQPALHCVLPALVAFERDDPTYTSVPVGFTGYPDRFADLVRGMRAKYQNGVGSSRRIDHAPVSGASGGLGSVSKILNACFRD
;
A
#
# COMPACT_ATOMS: atom_id res chain seq x y z
N MET A 1 -10.30 -52.31 14.44
CA MET A 1 -11.21 -51.14 14.38
C MET A 1 -10.71 -50.13 15.39
N ALA A 2 -9.97 -49.11 14.95
CA ALA A 2 -9.57 -48.01 15.81
C ALA A 2 -10.69 -46.95 15.76
N LYS A 3 -11.24 -46.63 16.94
CA LYS A 3 -12.16 -45.50 17.14
C LYS A 3 -11.29 -44.25 17.13
N ALA A 4 -11.43 -43.40 16.12
CA ALA A 4 -10.88 -42.06 16.17
C ALA A 4 -11.71 -41.26 17.17
N GLU A 5 -11.10 -40.88 18.28
CA GLU A 5 -11.67 -39.94 19.25
C GLU A 5 -11.66 -38.56 18.60
N ASP A 6 -12.86 -38.14 18.19
CA ASP A 6 -13.22 -36.78 17.77
C ASP A 6 -13.34 -35.89 19.02
N GLU A 7 -12.25 -35.75 19.77
CA GLU A 7 -12.20 -34.91 20.97
C GLU A 7 -11.37 -33.64 20.70
N GLY A 8 -12.05 -32.49 20.67
CA GLY A 8 -11.46 -31.23 21.13
C GLY A 8 -11.28 -30.08 20.15
N LEU A 9 -11.78 -30.15 18.91
CA LEU A 9 -11.76 -29.01 17.98
C LEU A 9 -12.98 -28.08 18.09
N GLY A 10 -14.17 -28.63 18.39
CA GLY A 10 -15.43 -27.87 18.51
C GLY A 10 -15.36 -26.67 19.48
N PRO A 11 -15.05 -26.87 20.77
CA PRO A 11 -15.05 -25.77 21.74
C PRO A 11 -13.89 -24.77 21.53
N LYS A 12 -12.80 -25.17 20.88
CA LYS A 12 -11.71 -24.25 20.51
C LYS A 12 -12.11 -23.37 19.32
N LEU A 13 -12.81 -23.93 18.34
CA LEU A 13 -13.31 -23.19 17.20
C LEU A 13 -14.38 -22.18 17.62
N GLU A 14 -15.28 -22.54 18.53
CA GLU A 14 -16.29 -21.62 19.06
C GLU A 14 -15.67 -20.42 19.79
N VAL A 15 -14.67 -20.65 20.64
CA VAL A 15 -13.95 -19.55 21.33
C VAL A 15 -13.20 -18.67 20.34
N LEU A 16 -12.55 -19.27 19.33
CA LEU A 16 -11.88 -18.50 18.28
C LEU A 16 -12.86 -17.66 17.47
N LEU A 17 -14.01 -18.21 17.10
CA LEU A 17 -15.05 -17.45 16.38
C LEU A 17 -15.60 -16.29 17.23
N ASP A 18 -15.76 -16.50 18.53
CA ASP A 18 -16.23 -15.47 19.46
C ASP A 18 -15.24 -14.30 19.56
N ASP A 19 -13.97 -14.62 19.80
CA ASP A 19 -12.90 -13.62 19.96
C ASP A 19 -12.56 -12.91 18.65
N LEU A 20 -12.58 -13.61 17.51
CA LEU A 20 -12.15 -13.06 16.22
C LEU A 20 -13.25 -12.31 15.47
N PHE A 21 -14.54 -12.65 15.68
CA PHE A 21 -15.66 -12.11 14.88
C PHE A 21 -16.82 -11.59 15.70
N VAL A 22 -17.32 -12.37 16.66
CA VAL A 22 -18.54 -11.99 17.40
C VAL A 22 -18.31 -10.74 18.23
N ARG A 23 -17.24 -10.72 19.04
CA ARG A 23 -16.94 -9.59 19.91
C ARG A 23 -16.64 -8.30 19.13
N PRO A 24 -15.80 -8.30 18.08
CA PRO A 24 -15.59 -7.09 17.26
C PRO A 24 -16.89 -6.54 16.63
N VAL A 25 -17.78 -7.41 16.15
CA VAL A 25 -19.07 -6.96 15.59
C VAL A 25 -19.99 -6.41 16.69
N GLN A 26 -20.01 -7.02 17.87
CA GLN A 26 -20.77 -6.51 19.02
C GLN A 26 -20.30 -5.11 19.43
N GLU A 27 -18.99 -4.87 19.46
CA GLU A 27 -18.42 -3.55 19.76
C GLU A 27 -18.99 -2.48 18.83
N VAL A 28 -19.04 -2.73 17.51
CA VAL A 28 -19.64 -1.79 16.53
C VAL A 28 -21.15 -1.58 16.73
N LEU A 29 -21.87 -2.61 17.18
CA LEU A 29 -23.32 -2.53 17.44
C LEU A 29 -23.65 -1.78 18.74
N GLU A 30 -22.74 -1.79 19.72
CA GLU A 30 -22.90 -1.13 21.02
C GLU A 30 -22.49 0.35 20.99
N GLU A 31 -21.77 0.80 19.96
CA GLU A 31 -21.40 2.20 19.80
C GLU A 31 -22.64 3.10 19.69
N PRO A 32 -22.71 4.22 20.44
CA PRO A 32 -23.87 5.11 20.47
C PRO A 32 -23.90 6.05 19.25
N VAL A 33 -23.85 5.49 18.04
CA VAL A 33 -23.87 6.19 16.76
C VAL A 33 -25.22 6.03 16.04
N PRO A 34 -25.57 6.91 15.08
CA PRO A 34 -26.78 6.74 14.29
C PRO A 34 -26.81 5.40 13.55
N ALA A 35 -27.99 4.79 13.41
CA ALA A 35 -28.14 3.47 12.75
C ALA A 35 -27.54 3.41 11.33
N TRP A 36 -27.58 4.52 10.59
CA TRP A 36 -26.94 4.64 9.29
C TRP A 36 -25.41 4.53 9.38
N THR A 37 -24.79 5.15 10.38
CA THR A 37 -23.35 5.01 10.67
C THR A 37 -23.00 3.56 10.99
N THR A 38 -23.78 2.91 11.86
CA THR A 38 -23.60 1.48 12.16
C THR A 38 -23.68 0.62 10.90
N LEU A 39 -24.66 0.86 10.03
CA LEU A 39 -24.81 0.13 8.76
C LEU A 39 -23.57 0.30 7.86
N GLN A 40 -23.07 1.53 7.72
CA GLN A 40 -21.86 1.82 6.96
C GLN A 40 -20.63 1.08 7.52
N ASN A 41 -20.47 1.06 8.85
CA ASN A 41 -19.39 0.35 9.52
C ASN A 41 -19.49 -1.16 9.28
N LEU A 42 -20.68 -1.75 9.42
CA LEU A 42 -20.91 -3.17 9.18
C LEU A 42 -20.61 -3.59 7.74
N LYS A 43 -20.92 -2.74 6.75
CA LYS A 43 -20.58 -3.03 5.35
C LYS A 43 -19.08 -3.05 5.09
N ILE A 44 -18.31 -2.18 5.74
CA ILE A 44 -16.84 -2.24 5.67
C ILE A 44 -16.33 -3.53 6.31
N LEU A 45 -16.86 -3.92 7.47
CA LEU A 45 -16.49 -5.17 8.13
C LEU A 45 -16.84 -6.40 7.29
N GLU A 46 -17.98 -6.39 6.61
CA GLU A 46 -18.34 -7.42 5.64
C GLU A 46 -17.32 -7.51 4.52
N SER A 47 -16.91 -6.37 3.93
CA SER A 47 -15.87 -6.33 2.89
C SER A 47 -14.54 -6.91 3.39
N ARG A 48 -14.12 -6.56 4.62
CA ARG A 48 -12.91 -7.10 5.25
C ARG A 48 -13.00 -8.59 5.49
N PHE A 49 -14.12 -9.05 6.02
CA PHE A 49 -14.36 -10.45 6.31
C PHE A 49 -14.30 -11.27 5.03
N VAL A 50 -14.97 -10.81 3.96
CA VAL A 50 -14.98 -11.50 2.67
C VAL A 50 -13.58 -11.50 2.04
N GLY A 51 -12.85 -10.38 2.08
CA GLY A 51 -11.45 -10.33 1.64
C GLY A 51 -10.53 -11.25 2.45
N GLY A 52 -10.81 -11.41 3.73
CA GLY A 52 -10.10 -12.32 4.64
C GLY A 52 -10.42 -13.81 4.45
N LEU A 53 -11.36 -14.19 3.58
CA LEU A 53 -11.65 -15.61 3.27
C LEU A 53 -10.59 -16.26 2.37
N LEU A 54 -9.54 -15.53 2.00
CA LEU A 54 -8.46 -16.04 1.17
C LEU A 54 -7.60 -17.05 1.95
N PRO A 55 -7.05 -18.10 1.29
CA PRO A 55 -6.23 -19.13 1.94
C PRO A 55 -4.98 -18.60 2.65
N GLU A 56 -4.59 -17.37 2.33
CA GLU A 56 -3.37 -16.70 2.77
C GLU A 56 -3.60 -15.82 4.01
N THR A 57 -4.85 -15.66 4.45
CA THR A 57 -5.22 -14.82 5.59
C THR A 57 -4.82 -15.45 6.92
N ASP A 58 -4.20 -14.64 7.78
CA ASP A 58 -3.84 -15.04 9.13
C ASP A 58 -5.06 -14.95 10.06
N TRP A 59 -5.77 -16.07 10.21
CA TRP A 59 -6.91 -16.22 11.12
C TRP A 59 -6.55 -16.15 12.61
N SER A 60 -5.27 -15.97 12.96
CA SER A 60 -4.88 -15.71 14.35
C SER A 60 -5.05 -14.24 14.77
N VAL A 61 -5.29 -13.35 13.81
CA VAL A 61 -5.49 -11.92 14.04
C VAL A 61 -6.98 -11.61 14.12
N ALA A 62 -7.40 -10.91 15.18
CA ALA A 62 -8.78 -10.48 15.34
C ALA A 62 -9.21 -9.54 14.20
N LEU A 63 -10.49 -9.58 13.82
CA LEU A 63 -11.05 -8.68 12.83
C LEU A 63 -10.80 -7.23 13.24
N ASP A 64 -10.04 -6.49 12.44
CA ASP A 64 -9.83 -5.08 12.68
C ASP A 64 -11.13 -4.30 12.44
N VAL A 65 -11.64 -3.68 13.51
CA VAL A 65 -12.83 -2.82 13.48
C VAL A 65 -12.51 -1.35 13.24
N SER A 66 -11.23 -1.00 13.12
CA SER A 66 -10.79 0.37 12.87
C SER A 66 -11.31 0.88 11.52
N ILE A 67 -12.15 1.91 11.57
CA ILE A 67 -12.72 2.58 10.40
C ILE A 67 -12.26 4.04 10.31
N GLN A 68 -11.06 4.34 10.83
CA GLN A 68 -10.55 5.71 10.95
C GLN A 68 -10.62 6.51 9.65
N PHE A 69 -10.35 5.87 8.50
CA PHE A 69 -10.44 6.54 7.21
C PHE A 69 -11.87 6.98 6.87
N LEU A 70 -12.86 6.12 7.11
CA LEU A 70 -14.28 6.46 6.93
C LEU A 70 -14.70 7.60 7.86
N ASP A 71 -14.27 7.56 9.13
CA ASP A 71 -14.54 8.66 10.05
C ASP A 71 -13.87 9.95 9.59
N HIS A 72 -12.64 9.89 9.10
CA HIS A 72 -11.99 11.07 8.54
C HIS A 72 -12.77 11.64 7.34
N LEU A 73 -13.28 10.80 6.45
CA LEU A 73 -14.13 11.22 5.32
C LEU A 73 -15.46 11.87 5.78
N ARG A 74 -16.00 11.47 6.94
CA ARG A 74 -17.24 12.04 7.48
C ARG A 74 -17.03 13.38 8.17
N TRP A 75 -15.93 13.52 8.91
CA TRP A 75 -15.73 14.62 9.85
C TRP A 75 -14.86 15.75 9.33
N TYR A 76 -13.95 15.47 8.38
CA TYR A 76 -13.08 16.49 7.81
C TYR A 76 -13.61 16.99 6.47
N ASP A 77 -13.39 18.27 6.20
CA ASP A 77 -13.46 18.79 4.85
C ASP A 77 -12.34 18.16 4.00
N VAL A 78 -12.67 17.91 2.73
CA VAL A 78 -11.76 17.24 1.78
C VAL A 78 -10.38 17.91 1.72
N PRO A 79 -10.25 19.25 1.68
CA PRO A 79 -8.94 19.89 1.66
C PRO A 79 -8.11 19.63 2.92
N ALA A 80 -8.69 19.78 4.12
CA ALA A 80 -7.94 19.53 5.35
C ALA A 80 -7.55 18.06 5.49
N LEU A 81 -8.39 17.13 5.03
CA LEU A 81 -8.05 15.71 5.00
C LEU A 81 -6.86 15.44 4.05
N ALA A 82 -6.87 16.02 2.84
CA ALA A 82 -5.77 15.91 1.89
C ALA A 82 -4.46 16.46 2.45
N GLU A 83 -4.51 17.60 3.15
CA GLU A 83 -3.35 18.19 3.83
C GLU A 83 -2.85 17.32 4.99
N ALA A 84 -3.76 16.75 5.78
CA ALA A 84 -3.41 15.85 6.87
C ALA A 84 -2.71 14.59 6.35
N ILE A 85 -3.26 13.95 5.32
CA ILE A 85 -2.65 12.81 4.64
C ILE A 85 -1.26 13.20 4.10
N SER A 86 -1.15 14.33 3.40
CA SER A 86 0.12 14.78 2.82
C SER A 86 1.19 15.08 3.86
N ARG A 87 0.82 15.65 5.01
CA ARG A 87 1.77 15.85 6.12
C ARG A 87 2.23 14.54 6.73
N GLN A 88 1.31 13.58 6.93
CA GLN A 88 1.64 12.27 7.45
C GLN A 88 2.59 11.52 6.50
N ASP A 89 2.28 11.51 5.21
CA ASP A 89 3.11 10.83 4.22
C ASP A 89 4.47 11.50 4.06
N MET A 90 4.53 12.84 4.12
CA MET A 90 5.80 13.58 4.12
C MET A 90 6.70 13.14 5.27
N ALA A 91 6.15 13.03 6.49
CA ALA A 91 6.93 12.58 7.65
C ALA A 91 7.48 11.15 7.46
N ILE A 92 6.66 10.24 6.92
CA ILE A 92 7.08 8.87 6.59
C ILE A 92 8.17 8.89 5.51
N PHE A 93 8.02 9.71 4.48
CA PHE A 93 9.02 9.84 3.42
C PHE A 93 10.36 10.36 3.96
N GLU A 94 10.34 11.40 4.79
CA GLU A 94 11.55 11.97 5.40
C GLU A 94 12.34 10.94 6.21
N GLU A 95 11.64 10.03 6.89
CA GLU A 95 12.24 8.98 7.70
C GLU A 95 12.73 7.79 6.86
N TYR A 96 11.89 7.26 5.97
CA TYR A 96 12.10 5.94 5.37
C TYR A 96 12.62 5.96 3.94
N VAL A 97 12.38 7.03 3.16
CA VAL A 97 12.64 6.98 1.71
C VAL A 97 14.10 6.70 1.39
N ARG A 98 15.06 7.25 2.15
CA ARG A 98 16.49 6.99 1.89
C ARG A 98 16.89 5.57 2.21
N LEU A 99 16.45 5.09 3.38
CA LEU A 99 16.77 3.75 3.86
C LEU A 99 16.20 2.70 2.91
N ALA A 100 15.02 2.94 2.34
CA ALA A 100 14.35 2.03 1.42
C ALA A 100 15.15 1.71 0.15
N PHE A 101 16.10 2.55 -0.27
CA PHE A 101 16.99 2.31 -1.41
C PHE A 101 18.40 1.88 -0.99
N THR A 102 18.52 1.23 0.17
CA THR A 102 19.74 0.56 0.61
C THR A 102 19.55 -0.95 0.66
N THR A 103 20.66 -1.69 0.71
CA THR A 103 20.63 -3.16 0.86
C THR A 103 20.00 -3.59 2.18
N GLU A 104 20.10 -2.77 3.23
CA GLU A 104 19.54 -3.03 4.57
C GLU A 104 18.14 -2.41 4.74
N GLY A 105 17.58 -1.85 3.66
CA GLY A 105 16.35 -1.06 3.65
C GLY A 105 15.03 -1.83 3.75
N ASP A 106 15.04 -3.12 4.09
CA ASP A 106 13.84 -3.96 4.04
C ASP A 106 12.71 -3.40 4.92
N GLN A 107 13.02 -2.99 6.14
CA GLN A 107 12.03 -2.41 7.05
C GLN A 107 11.47 -1.10 6.50
N ALA A 108 12.31 -0.25 5.91
CA ALA A 108 11.87 1.02 5.34
C ALA A 108 10.98 0.82 4.10
N ARG A 109 11.29 -0.17 3.26
CA ARG A 109 10.41 -0.59 2.15
C ARG A 109 9.08 -1.10 2.66
N ALA A 110 9.09 -1.95 3.69
CA ALA A 110 7.89 -2.48 4.31
C ALA A 110 7.00 -1.36 4.89
N MET A 111 7.59 -0.36 5.55
CA MET A 111 6.83 0.79 6.08
C MET A 111 6.17 1.63 4.97
N LEU A 112 6.90 1.92 3.90
CA LEU A 112 6.36 2.66 2.75
C LEU A 112 5.29 1.86 2.01
N CYS A 113 5.43 0.55 1.84
CA CYS A 113 4.36 -0.24 1.23
C CYS A 113 3.17 -0.39 2.17
N ALA A 114 3.38 -0.68 3.46
CA ALA A 114 2.29 -0.85 4.41
C ALA A 114 1.41 0.40 4.50
N ARG A 115 2.01 1.60 4.56
CA ARG A 115 1.26 2.86 4.55
C ARG A 115 0.41 3.02 3.28
N TRP A 116 1.00 2.71 2.11
CA TRP A 116 0.31 2.82 0.83
C TRP A 116 -0.84 1.81 0.73
N SER A 117 -0.59 0.55 1.05
CA SER A 117 -1.57 -0.54 1.02
C SER A 117 -2.71 -0.28 2.00
N GLN A 118 -2.43 0.23 3.20
CA GLN A 118 -3.46 0.64 4.16
C GLN A 118 -4.41 1.69 3.59
N LEU A 119 -3.88 2.71 2.90
CA LEU A 119 -4.73 3.73 2.28
C LEU A 119 -5.53 3.16 1.10
N LYS A 120 -4.88 2.36 0.24
CA LYS A 120 -5.55 1.66 -0.88
C LYS A 120 -6.72 0.82 -0.37
N LEU A 121 -6.48 -0.03 0.62
CA LEU A 121 -7.48 -0.93 1.18
C LEU A 121 -8.63 -0.16 1.82
N ALA A 122 -8.34 0.88 2.61
CA ALA A 122 -9.36 1.71 3.23
C ALA A 122 -10.26 2.41 2.19
N VAL A 123 -9.71 2.82 1.05
CA VAL A 123 -10.48 3.40 -0.06
C VAL A 123 -11.35 2.33 -0.73
N CYS A 124 -10.78 1.16 -1.02
CA CYS A 124 -11.49 0.03 -1.60
C CYS A 124 -12.71 -0.35 -0.75
N GLU A 125 -12.52 -0.54 0.55
CA GLU A 125 -13.58 -0.88 1.51
C GLU A 125 -14.70 0.18 1.55
N CYS A 126 -14.33 1.46 1.60
CA CYS A 126 -15.30 2.57 1.61
C CYS A 126 -16.15 2.62 0.34
N ILE A 127 -15.54 2.36 -0.83
CA ILE A 127 -16.25 2.35 -2.12
C ILE A 127 -17.10 1.08 -2.27
N ALA A 128 -16.55 -0.08 -1.93
CA ALA A 128 -17.24 -1.37 -1.99
C ALA A 128 -18.49 -1.40 -1.10
N ALA A 129 -18.43 -0.71 0.05
CA ALA A 129 -19.55 -0.59 0.98
C ALA A 129 -20.71 0.30 0.49
N GLU A 130 -20.64 0.90 -0.72
CA GLU A 130 -21.70 1.72 -1.32
C GLU A 130 -22.21 2.85 -0.42
N ILE A 131 -21.26 3.51 0.24
CA ILE A 131 -21.59 4.44 1.32
C ILE A 131 -22.06 5.81 0.79
N GLY A 132 -21.98 6.05 -0.53
CA GLY A 132 -22.23 7.35 -1.14
C GLY A 132 -21.05 8.31 -1.00
N LEU A 133 -19.84 7.78 -0.85
CA LEU A 133 -18.60 8.55 -0.64
C LEU A 133 -17.80 8.78 -1.91
N GLU A 134 -18.29 8.33 -3.06
CA GLU A 134 -17.58 8.41 -4.34
C GLU A 134 -17.20 9.86 -4.68
N SER A 135 -18.12 10.80 -4.45
CA SER A 135 -17.87 12.23 -4.68
C SER A 135 -16.85 12.83 -3.71
N THR A 136 -16.85 12.42 -2.45
CA THR A 136 -15.86 12.85 -1.44
C THR A 136 -14.48 12.30 -1.77
N ILE A 137 -14.40 11.03 -2.17
CA ILE A 137 -13.15 10.36 -2.57
C ILE A 137 -12.63 10.97 -3.88
N ASP A 138 -13.50 11.30 -4.83
CA ASP A 138 -13.10 12.01 -6.06
C ASP A 138 -12.55 13.41 -5.76
N GLY A 139 -13.18 14.14 -4.84
CA GLY A 139 -12.66 15.40 -4.32
C GLY A 139 -11.29 15.23 -3.68
N LEU A 140 -11.12 14.19 -2.86
CA LEU A 140 -9.86 13.91 -2.15
C LEU A 140 -8.72 13.60 -3.13
N ALA A 141 -8.97 12.76 -4.14
CA ALA A 141 -8.02 12.48 -5.20
C ALA A 141 -7.64 13.76 -5.95
N HIS A 142 -8.63 14.61 -6.27
CA HIS A 142 -8.36 15.88 -6.94
C HIS A 142 -7.48 16.80 -6.10
N THR A 143 -7.78 16.98 -4.81
CA THR A 143 -6.98 17.85 -3.94
C THR A 143 -5.58 17.29 -3.70
N LEU A 144 -5.40 15.96 -3.57
CA LEU A 144 -4.07 15.35 -3.47
C LEU A 144 -3.24 15.57 -4.74
N HIS A 145 -3.88 15.58 -5.92
CA HIS A 145 -3.22 15.96 -7.16
C HIS A 145 -2.75 17.44 -7.13
N GLU A 146 -3.59 18.36 -6.64
CA GLU A 146 -3.21 19.78 -6.49
C GLU A 146 -2.06 19.98 -5.49
N LEU A 147 -2.06 19.21 -4.40
CA LEU A 147 -0.97 19.16 -3.41
C LEU A 147 0.26 18.40 -3.91
N ARG A 148 0.19 17.80 -5.11
CA ARG A 148 1.26 17.00 -5.74
C ARG A 148 1.71 15.84 -4.85
N ASN A 149 0.76 15.27 -4.11
CA ASN A 149 0.94 14.02 -3.37
C ASN A 149 0.54 12.82 -4.23
N TYR A 150 1.41 12.48 -5.18
CA TYR A 150 1.21 11.36 -6.11
C TYR A 150 1.30 9.99 -5.44
N TYR A 151 1.95 9.91 -4.27
CA TYR A 151 2.03 8.69 -3.48
C TYR A 151 0.67 8.28 -2.90
N SER A 152 -0.04 9.19 -2.24
CA SER A 152 -1.38 8.89 -1.74
C SER A 152 -2.45 8.93 -2.82
N LEU A 153 -2.27 9.76 -3.85
CA LEU A 153 -3.14 9.73 -5.01
C LEU A 153 -3.12 8.36 -5.70
N SER A 154 -1.96 7.74 -5.87
CA SER A 154 -1.89 6.40 -6.48
C SER A 154 -2.58 5.35 -5.63
N ALA A 155 -2.45 5.40 -4.30
CA ALA A 155 -3.16 4.50 -3.40
C ALA A 155 -4.68 4.64 -3.54
N ILE A 156 -5.20 5.87 -3.64
CA ILE A 156 -6.63 6.12 -3.81
C ILE A 156 -7.12 5.57 -5.15
N VAL A 157 -6.41 5.84 -6.24
CA VAL A 157 -6.82 5.37 -7.57
C VAL A 157 -6.86 3.84 -7.62
N GLU A 158 -5.81 3.19 -7.12
CA GLU A 158 -5.74 1.72 -7.04
C GLU A 158 -6.80 1.15 -6.10
N GLY A 159 -7.15 1.84 -5.02
CA GLY A 159 -8.23 1.44 -4.12
C GLY A 159 -9.60 1.52 -4.78
N ILE A 160 -9.83 2.55 -5.59
CA ILE A 160 -11.06 2.66 -6.39
C ILE A 160 -11.12 1.52 -7.41
N GLU A 161 -10.04 1.27 -8.15
CA GLU A 161 -10.00 0.20 -9.16
C GLU A 161 -10.21 -1.18 -8.53
N ALA A 162 -9.59 -1.45 -7.38
CA ALA A 162 -9.74 -2.71 -6.64
C ALA A 162 -11.18 -2.95 -6.11
N SER A 163 -12.01 -1.90 -6.02
CA SER A 163 -13.40 -2.04 -5.58
C SER A 163 -14.35 -2.50 -6.69
N ASP A 164 -13.83 -2.77 -7.90
CA ASP A 164 -14.60 -3.05 -9.13
C ASP A 164 -15.60 -1.93 -9.50
N ARG A 165 -15.40 -0.72 -8.94
CA ARG A 165 -16.19 0.47 -9.26
C ARG A 165 -15.39 1.47 -10.07
N GLN A 166 -16.13 2.27 -10.81
CA GLN A 166 -15.57 3.37 -11.57
C GLN A 166 -16.00 4.70 -10.96
N THR A 167 -15.04 5.58 -10.73
CA THR A 167 -15.28 6.97 -10.36
C THR A 167 -14.69 7.91 -11.42
N LEU A 168 -14.88 9.22 -11.25
CA LEU A 168 -14.26 10.18 -12.16
C LEU A 168 -12.73 10.19 -11.99
N SER A 169 -12.25 9.98 -10.77
CA SER A 169 -10.82 9.97 -10.45
C SER A 169 -10.10 8.77 -11.03
N SER A 170 -10.70 7.58 -11.02
CA SER A 170 -10.05 6.41 -11.64
C SER A 170 -9.81 6.66 -13.13
N HIS A 171 -10.80 7.17 -13.86
CA HIS A 171 -10.60 7.53 -15.27
C HIS A 171 -9.57 8.65 -15.49
N LYS A 172 -9.63 9.71 -14.68
CA LYS A 172 -8.79 10.90 -14.85
C LYS A 172 -7.33 10.63 -14.49
N TYR A 173 -7.09 9.78 -13.49
CA TYR A 173 -5.78 9.56 -12.90
C TYR A 173 -5.23 8.15 -13.12
N ALA A 174 -5.94 7.25 -13.82
CA ALA A 174 -5.45 5.91 -14.20
C ALA A 174 -4.04 5.94 -14.83
N GLN A 175 -3.76 6.93 -15.67
CA GLN A 175 -2.46 7.05 -16.32
C GLN A 175 -1.31 7.39 -15.35
N LEU A 176 -1.59 7.86 -14.13
CA LEU A 176 -0.57 8.09 -13.10
C LEU A 176 -0.15 6.78 -12.42
N VAL A 177 -1.04 5.80 -12.36
CA VAL A 177 -0.81 4.48 -11.76
C VAL A 177 -0.46 3.41 -12.79
N ASP A 178 -0.71 3.64 -14.07
CA ASP A 178 -0.42 2.69 -15.14
C ASP A 178 1.08 2.34 -15.22
N LEU A 179 1.41 1.16 -14.68
CA LEU A 179 2.71 0.53 -14.73
C LEU A 179 3.12 0.16 -16.17
N ALA A 180 2.16 -0.05 -17.07
CA ALA A 180 2.46 -0.46 -18.45
C ALA A 180 3.05 0.68 -19.28
N SER A 181 2.74 1.93 -18.93
CA SER A 181 3.30 3.13 -19.54
C SER A 181 4.58 3.63 -18.85
N ASP A 182 5.19 2.81 -17.96
CA ASP A 182 6.39 3.15 -17.17
C ASP A 182 6.29 4.55 -16.52
N HIS A 183 5.07 4.93 -16.12
CA HIS A 183 4.75 6.24 -15.54
C HIS A 183 5.27 7.44 -16.37
N GLU A 184 5.26 7.40 -17.70
CA GLU A 184 5.72 8.51 -18.57
C GLU A 184 5.05 9.86 -18.25
N MET A 185 3.76 9.87 -17.94
CA MET A 185 3.03 11.08 -17.51
C MET A 185 3.54 11.60 -16.15
N HIS A 186 3.86 10.71 -15.22
CA HIS A 186 4.52 11.10 -13.98
C HIS A 186 5.91 11.67 -14.25
N ARG A 187 6.70 11.07 -15.16
CA ARG A 187 8.06 11.53 -15.47
C ARG A 187 8.10 12.85 -16.23
N SER A 188 7.12 13.11 -17.10
CA SER A 188 7.05 14.32 -17.94
C SER A 188 6.35 15.49 -17.23
N GLY A 189 5.44 15.24 -16.30
CA GLY A 189 4.70 16.26 -15.54
C GLY A 189 5.35 16.72 -14.24
N VAL A 190 6.50 16.15 -13.84
CA VAL A 190 7.24 16.61 -12.66
C VAL A 190 7.97 17.90 -13.02
N ASP A 191 7.24 18.99 -12.89
CA ASP A 191 7.80 20.32 -12.79
C ASP A 191 8.76 20.43 -11.61
N SER A 192 9.70 21.36 -11.71
CA SER A 192 10.78 21.69 -10.74
C SER A 192 10.33 22.06 -9.31
N GLN A 193 9.04 21.97 -9.01
CA GLN A 193 8.47 22.22 -7.69
C GLN A 193 8.49 20.94 -6.80
N PRO A 194 8.34 21.07 -5.46
CA PRO A 194 8.30 19.91 -4.55
C PRO A 194 7.04 19.04 -4.72
N ALA A 195 7.21 17.71 -4.72
CA ALA A 195 6.13 16.72 -4.81
C ALA A 195 6.45 15.44 -4.00
N LEU A 196 5.41 14.76 -3.51
CA LEU A 196 5.53 13.39 -3.00
C LEU A 196 5.27 12.41 -4.13
N HIS A 197 6.33 11.82 -4.65
CA HIS A 197 6.27 10.92 -5.79
C HIS A 197 5.75 9.53 -5.42
N CYS A 198 5.10 8.86 -6.37
CA CYS A 198 4.78 7.45 -6.22
C CYS A 198 6.10 6.65 -6.21
N VAL A 199 6.49 6.14 -5.04
CA VAL A 199 7.78 5.43 -4.86
C VAL A 199 7.72 3.97 -5.25
N LEU A 200 6.53 3.37 -5.34
CA LEU A 200 6.37 1.94 -5.61
C LEU A 200 7.10 1.46 -6.87
N PRO A 201 7.00 2.14 -8.04
CA PRO A 201 7.68 1.71 -9.24
C PRO A 201 9.21 1.72 -9.07
N ALA A 202 9.73 2.74 -8.38
CA ALA A 202 11.15 2.86 -8.08
C ALA A 202 11.63 1.77 -7.10
N LEU A 203 10.81 1.41 -6.11
CA LEU A 203 11.13 0.31 -5.20
C LEU A 203 11.17 -1.04 -5.94
N VAL A 204 10.19 -1.31 -6.81
CA VAL A 204 10.16 -2.52 -7.63
C VAL A 204 11.39 -2.60 -8.56
N ALA A 205 11.76 -1.49 -9.19
CA ALA A 205 12.95 -1.43 -10.03
C ALA A 205 14.24 -1.65 -9.22
N PHE A 206 14.35 -1.04 -8.05
CA PHE A 206 15.50 -1.21 -7.15
C PHE A 206 15.70 -2.67 -6.71
N GLU A 207 14.59 -3.39 -6.45
CA GLU A 207 14.62 -4.80 -6.08
C GLU A 207 14.97 -5.74 -7.23
N ARG A 208 14.60 -5.36 -8.45
CA ARG A 208 14.90 -6.12 -9.66
C ARG A 208 16.29 -5.83 -10.23
N ASP A 209 17.05 -4.95 -9.58
CA ASP A 209 18.26 -4.36 -10.13
C ASP A 209 18.02 -3.83 -11.57
N ASP A 210 16.89 -3.14 -11.78
CA ASP A 210 16.51 -2.48 -13.03
C ASP A 210 16.91 -0.99 -13.07
N PRO A 211 17.84 -0.57 -13.94
CA PRO A 211 18.34 0.80 -13.98
C PRO A 211 17.34 1.84 -14.47
N THR A 212 16.16 1.44 -14.95
CA THR A 212 15.12 2.32 -15.55
C THR A 212 14.75 3.51 -14.66
N TYR A 213 14.83 3.36 -13.33
CA TYR A 213 14.49 4.40 -12.37
C TYR A 213 15.67 5.27 -11.91
N THR A 214 16.89 5.00 -12.38
CA THR A 214 18.09 5.78 -11.99
C THR A 214 18.14 7.20 -12.56
N SER A 215 17.24 7.52 -13.49
CA SER A 215 17.15 8.82 -14.16
C SER A 215 15.87 9.59 -13.86
N VAL A 216 14.97 9.09 -12.98
CA VAL A 216 13.72 9.80 -12.65
C VAL A 216 14.04 11.00 -11.78
N PRO A 217 13.73 12.24 -12.22
CA PRO A 217 13.82 13.42 -11.36
C PRO A 217 12.72 13.31 -10.30
N VAL A 218 13.09 13.10 -9.04
CA VAL A 218 12.16 13.21 -7.92
C VAL A 218 12.40 14.58 -7.31
N GLY A 219 11.47 15.51 -7.54
CA GLY A 219 11.52 16.88 -7.03
C GLY A 219 11.21 16.90 -5.54
N PHE A 220 12.20 16.62 -4.69
CA PHE A 220 12.11 16.82 -3.25
C PHE A 220 12.90 18.07 -2.86
N THR A 221 12.29 19.26 -2.99
CA THR A 221 13.00 20.54 -2.72
C THR A 221 12.97 20.99 -1.26
N GLY A 222 12.71 20.08 -0.32
CA GLY A 222 13.08 20.28 1.09
C GLY A 222 14.57 20.02 1.36
N TYR A 223 15.23 19.17 0.55
CA TYR A 223 16.61 18.73 0.79
C TYR A 223 17.34 18.30 -0.50
N PRO A 224 17.78 19.24 -1.36
CA PRO A 224 18.47 18.92 -2.62
C PRO A 224 19.71 18.02 -2.46
N ASP A 225 20.43 18.15 -1.34
CA ASP A 225 21.62 17.34 -1.07
C ASP A 225 21.30 15.86 -0.77
N ARG A 226 20.14 15.58 -0.15
CA ARG A 226 19.77 14.23 0.31
C ARG A 226 19.25 13.34 -0.82
N PHE A 227 18.74 13.92 -1.90
CA PHE A 227 18.26 13.19 -3.08
C PHE A 227 19.38 12.91 -4.09
N ALA A 228 20.31 13.85 -4.28
CA ALA A 228 21.52 13.58 -5.04
C ALA A 228 22.29 12.38 -4.45
N ASP A 229 22.22 12.19 -3.13
CA ASP A 229 22.73 11.00 -2.44
C ASP A 229 21.90 9.73 -2.69
N LEU A 230 20.58 9.82 -2.89
CA LEU A 230 19.70 8.69 -3.23
C LEU A 230 20.00 8.14 -4.62
N VAL A 231 20.03 9.03 -5.62
CA VAL A 231 20.39 8.70 -7.00
C VAL A 231 21.84 8.20 -7.06
N ARG A 232 22.73 8.77 -6.26
CA ARG A 232 24.13 8.30 -6.13
C ARG A 232 24.20 6.94 -5.43
N GLY A 233 23.36 6.65 -4.44
CA GLY A 233 23.26 5.36 -3.77
C GLY A 233 22.77 4.25 -4.70
N MET A 234 21.68 4.51 -5.44
CA MET A 234 21.20 3.64 -6.51
C MET A 234 22.31 3.39 -7.55
N ARG A 235 22.93 4.46 -8.07
CA ARG A 235 24.04 4.37 -9.03
C ARG A 235 25.26 3.62 -8.49
N ALA A 236 25.60 3.78 -7.20
CA ALA A 236 26.71 3.09 -6.55
C ALA A 236 26.44 1.59 -6.39
N LYS A 237 25.20 1.18 -6.11
CA LYS A 237 24.81 -0.25 -6.11
C LYS A 237 25.05 -0.89 -7.49
N TYR A 238 24.64 -0.21 -8.57
CA TYR A 238 24.93 -0.66 -9.94
C TYR A 238 26.43 -0.70 -10.26
N GLN A 239 27.16 0.37 -9.95
CA GLN A 239 28.59 0.46 -10.28
C GLN A 239 29.45 -0.53 -9.47
N ASN A 240 29.10 -0.79 -8.21
CA ASN A 240 29.82 -1.75 -7.36
C ASN A 240 29.38 -3.20 -7.59
N GLY A 241 28.14 -3.45 -8.04
CA GLY A 241 27.65 -4.78 -8.44
C GLY A 241 28.28 -5.31 -9.73
N VAL A 242 28.65 -4.42 -10.67
CA VAL A 242 29.32 -4.80 -11.94
C VAL A 242 30.81 -5.13 -11.75
N GLY A 243 31.41 -4.77 -10.60
CA GLY A 243 32.85 -4.94 -10.33
C GLY A 243 33.27 -6.25 -9.66
N SER A 244 32.33 -7.11 -9.21
CA SER A 244 32.66 -8.37 -8.51
C SER A 244 32.21 -9.63 -9.24
N SER A 245 32.05 -9.57 -10.56
CA SER A 245 32.04 -10.78 -11.38
C SER A 245 33.48 -11.26 -11.57
N ARG A 246 34.02 -11.95 -10.55
CA ARG A 246 35.20 -12.81 -10.75
C ARG A 246 34.85 -13.75 -11.90
N ARG A 247 35.66 -13.72 -12.96
CA ARG A 247 35.74 -14.82 -13.93
C ARG A 247 35.86 -16.12 -13.15
N ILE A 248 34.78 -16.86 -13.07
CA ILE A 248 34.79 -18.27 -12.73
C ILE A 248 34.68 -18.98 -14.07
N ASP A 249 35.77 -19.61 -14.47
CA ASP A 249 35.82 -20.49 -15.62
C ASP A 249 34.75 -21.58 -15.48
N HIS A 250 34.10 -21.86 -16.61
CA HIS A 250 32.98 -22.78 -16.72
C HIS A 250 33.29 -24.19 -16.16
N ALA A 251 32.53 -24.59 -15.14
CA ALA A 251 32.17 -25.99 -14.90
C ALA A 251 30.66 -26.04 -14.61
N PRO A 252 29.91 -27.02 -15.16
CA PRO A 252 28.47 -27.07 -15.00
C PRO A 252 28.14 -27.67 -13.64
N VAL A 253 27.60 -26.86 -12.74
CA VAL A 253 26.98 -27.37 -11.50
C VAL A 253 25.58 -26.80 -11.37
N SER A 254 24.65 -27.74 -11.33
CA SER A 254 23.24 -27.61 -11.00
C SER A 254 23.02 -26.97 -9.63
N GLY A 255 22.01 -26.11 -9.53
CA GLY A 255 21.33 -25.76 -8.28
C GLY A 255 21.79 -24.46 -7.61
N ALA A 256 21.01 -23.39 -7.82
CA ALA A 256 20.89 -22.29 -6.86
C ALA A 256 19.59 -21.51 -7.09
N SER A 257 18.52 -21.93 -6.42
CA SER A 257 17.36 -21.10 -6.13
C SER A 257 17.64 -20.29 -4.87
N GLY A 258 17.95 -19.01 -5.00
CA GLY A 258 18.22 -18.14 -3.85
C GLY A 258 18.29 -16.69 -4.29
N GLY A 259 17.14 -16.02 -4.39
CA GLY A 259 17.07 -14.60 -4.77
C GLY A 259 15.64 -14.09 -5.00
N LEU A 260 14.70 -14.98 -5.32
CA LEU A 260 13.30 -14.61 -5.61
C LEU A 260 12.42 -14.37 -4.36
N GLY A 261 12.95 -14.62 -3.16
CA GLY A 261 12.16 -14.58 -1.92
C GLY A 261 11.81 -13.19 -1.39
N SER A 262 12.58 -12.14 -1.74
CA SER A 262 12.36 -10.77 -1.25
C SER A 262 11.38 -10.01 -2.15
N VAL A 263 11.59 -10.10 -3.47
CA VAL A 263 10.75 -9.45 -4.49
C VAL A 263 9.30 -9.94 -4.43
N SER A 264 9.10 -11.24 -4.18
CA SER A 264 7.76 -11.79 -4.00
C SER A 264 7.07 -11.30 -2.73
N LYS A 265 7.81 -10.98 -1.65
CA LYS A 265 7.20 -10.53 -0.39
C LYS A 265 6.76 -9.08 -0.46
N ILE A 266 7.53 -8.23 -1.13
CA ILE A 266 7.20 -6.81 -1.28
C ILE A 266 6.15 -6.65 -2.38
N LEU A 267 6.26 -7.36 -3.51
CA LEU A 267 5.16 -7.37 -4.48
C LEU A 267 3.86 -7.98 -3.90
N ASN A 268 3.94 -9.01 -3.05
CA ASN A 268 2.74 -9.48 -2.35
C ASN A 268 2.23 -8.43 -1.33
N ALA A 269 3.09 -7.74 -0.60
CA ALA A 269 2.68 -6.72 0.38
C ALA A 269 2.11 -5.43 -0.25
N CYS A 270 2.53 -5.06 -1.47
CA CYS A 270 2.05 -3.86 -2.16
C CYS A 270 1.00 -4.17 -3.26
N PHE A 271 0.88 -5.41 -3.76
CA PHE A 271 0.00 -5.75 -4.89
C PHE A 271 -0.90 -6.99 -4.71
N ARG A 272 -0.85 -7.70 -3.57
CA ARG A 272 -1.86 -8.71 -3.23
C ARG A 272 -2.66 -8.25 -2.02
N ASP A 273 -3.83 -7.71 -2.32
CA ASP A 273 -5.09 -7.88 -1.61
C ASP A 273 -6.16 -8.03 -2.69
#